data_AF-A0A6C0L5Q0-F1
#
_entry.id   AF-A0A6C0L5Q0-F1
#
_cell.length_a   1.000
_cell.length_b   1.000
_cell.length_c   1.000
_cell.angle_alpha   90.00
_cell.angle_beta   90.00
_cell.angle_gamma   90.00
#
_symmetry.space_group_name_H-M   'P 1'
#
loop_
_entity.id
_entity.type
_entity.pdbx_description
1 polymer ?
#
loop_
_entity_poly.entity_id
_entity_poly.type
_entity_poly.pdbx_seq_one_letter_code
_entity_poly.pdbx_strand_id
1 'polypeptide(L)' 'MTTQPEDLSQSPTPEEVAGMEWWNSLGEIARGYWLARANCGTVADAYAAFKHDQTSRSTESK' A
#
# COMPACT_ATOMS: atom_id res chain seq x y z
N MET A 1 -7.69 34.42 9.56
CA MET A 1 -7.58 32.95 9.63
C MET A 1 -6.42 32.58 8.72
N THR A 2 -5.23 32.39 9.31
CA THR A 2 -4.02 32.10 8.54
C THR A 2 -4.02 30.60 8.24
N THR A 3 -4.29 30.22 7.00
CA THR A 3 -4.05 28.86 6.52
C THR A 3 -2.54 28.65 6.51
N GLN A 4 -2.02 27.94 7.51
CA GLN A 4 -0.62 27.53 7.57
C GLN A 4 -0.35 26.56 6.40
N PRO A 5 0.62 26.84 5.50
CA PRO A 5 1.11 25.87 4.54
C PRO A 5 2.27 25.09 5.18
N GLU A 6 2.00 24.40 6.27
CA GLU A 6 3.03 23.62 6.98
C GLU A 6 2.58 22.16 7.01
N ASP A 7 3.47 21.30 6.51
CA ASP A 7 3.41 19.84 6.53
C ASP A 7 2.94 19.12 5.25
N LEU A 8 3.47 19.51 4.09
CA LEU A 8 3.72 18.56 2.98
C LEU A 8 5.16 18.01 3.02
N SER A 9 5.89 18.25 4.11
CA SER A 9 7.31 17.92 4.28
C SER A 9 7.54 16.70 5.17
N GLN A 10 6.49 16.00 5.59
CA GLN A 10 6.66 14.74 6.28
C GLN A 10 7.25 13.73 5.29
N SER A 11 8.53 13.40 5.48
CA SER A 11 9.18 12.33 4.73
C SER A 11 8.31 11.08 4.79
N PRO A 12 8.04 10.41 3.65
CA PRO A 12 7.22 9.22 3.66
C PRO A 12 7.82 8.20 4.61
N THR A 13 6.98 7.57 5.41
CA THR A 13 7.43 6.49 6.30
C THR A 13 8.03 5.36 5.45
N PRO A 14 8.96 4.56 6.00
CA PRO A 14 9.52 3.43 5.27
C PRO A 14 8.45 2.44 4.76
N GLU A 15 7.30 2.34 5.45
CA GLU A 15 6.17 1.53 4.98
C GLU A 15 5.48 2.13 3.75
N GLU A 16 5.31 3.45 3.70
CA GLU A 16 4.75 4.14 2.53
C GLU A 16 5.69 4.03 1.33
N VAL A 17 7.01 4.17 1.54
CA VAL A 17 8.01 3.98 0.49
C VAL A 17 7.96 2.55 -0.04
N ALA A 18 7.95 1.54 0.83
CA ALA A 18 7.87 0.14 0.43
C ALA A 18 6.56 -0.18 -0.31
N GLY A 19 5.44 0.41 0.13
CA GLY A 19 4.16 0.30 -0.55
C GLY A 19 4.18 0.94 -1.94
N MET A 20 4.82 2.09 -2.10
CA MET A 20 4.99 2.76 -3.40
C MET A 20 5.92 1.98 -4.34
N GLU A 21 7.06 1.49 -3.85
CA GLU A 21 8.01 0.67 -4.62
C GLU A 21 7.34 -0.62 -5.13
N TRP A 22 6.61 -1.30 -4.23
CA TRP A 22 5.79 -2.46 -4.58
C TRP A 22 4.74 -2.09 -5.62
N TRP A 23 3.99 -1.01 -5.40
CA TRP A 23 2.95 -0.55 -6.31
C TRP A 23 3.50 -0.20 -7.69
N ASN A 24 4.67 0.45 -7.75
CA ASN A 24 5.37 0.79 -8.99
C ASN A 24 5.82 -0.45 -9.77
N SER A 25 6.16 -1.53 -9.06
CA SER A 25 6.51 -2.81 -9.67
C SER A 25 5.32 -3.59 -10.24
N LEU A 26 4.08 -3.22 -9.88
CA LEU A 26 2.87 -3.89 -10.37
C LEU A 26 2.39 -3.35 -11.73
N GLY A 27 1.86 -4.23 -12.58
CA GLY A 27 1.08 -3.84 -13.77
C GLY A 27 -0.35 -3.43 -13.41
N GLU A 28 -1.05 -2.80 -14.36
CA GLU A 28 -2.42 -2.29 -14.20
C GLU A 28 -3.41 -3.37 -13.70
N ILE A 29 -3.32 -4.59 -14.25
CA ILE A 29 -4.18 -5.71 -13.86
C ILE A 29 -3.94 -6.11 -12.40
N ALA A 30 -2.68 -6.18 -11.97
CA ALA A 30 -2.34 -6.54 -10.60
C ALA A 30 -2.77 -5.44 -9.61
N ARG A 31 -2.59 -4.16 -9.99
CA ARG A 31 -3.09 -3.02 -9.21
C ARG A 31 -4.61 -3.09 -9.02
N GLY A 32 -5.37 -3.34 -10.10
CA GLY A 32 -6.82 -3.48 -10.04
C GLY A 32 -7.27 -4.64 -9.12
N TYR A 33 -6.58 -5.78 -9.19
CA TYR A 33 -6.82 -6.92 -8.30
C TYR A 33 -6.65 -6.54 -6.82
N TRP A 34 -5.54 -5.88 -6.46
CA TRP A 34 -5.27 -5.53 -5.06
C TRP A 34 -6.20 -4.43 -4.54
N LEU A 35 -6.58 -3.45 -5.36
CA LEU A 35 -7.59 -2.45 -4.96
C LEU A 35 -8.96 -3.09 -4.72
N ALA A 36 -9.39 -3.98 -5.60
CA ALA A 36 -10.64 -4.72 -5.42
C ALA A 36 -10.61 -5.59 -4.15
N ARG A 37 -9.46 -6.22 -3.87
CA ARG A 37 -9.29 -7.09 -2.70
C ARG A 37 -9.24 -6.30 -1.38
N ALA A 38 -8.64 -5.12 -1.39
CA ALA A 38 -8.59 -4.23 -0.23
C ALA A 38 -9.92 -3.49 0.00
N ASN A 39 -10.82 -3.50 -1.00
CA ASN A 39 -12.07 -2.73 -1.00
C ASN A 39 -11.85 -1.22 -0.78
N CYS A 40 -10.66 -0.74 -1.16
CA CYS A 40 -10.22 0.66 -1.01
C CYS A 40 -9.49 1.13 -2.27
N GLY A 41 -9.48 2.46 -2.46
CA GLY A 41 -8.82 3.12 -3.58
C GLY A 41 -7.36 3.52 -3.34
N THR A 42 -6.77 3.15 -2.20
CA THR A 42 -5.44 3.65 -1.79
C THR A 42 -4.38 2.56 -1.84
N VAL A 43 -3.15 2.97 -2.19
CA VAL A 43 -1.99 2.08 -2.28
C VAL A 43 -1.63 1.45 -0.92
N ALA A 44 -1.77 2.22 0.16
CA ALA A 44 -1.48 1.76 1.51
C ALA A 44 -2.36 0.56 1.92
N ASP A 45 -3.66 0.62 1.62
CA ASP A 45 -4.61 -0.44 1.96
C ASP A 45 -4.40 -1.68 1.07
N ALA A 46 -4.14 -1.46 -0.22
CA ALA A 46 -3.75 -2.53 -1.15
C ALA A 46 -2.46 -3.24 -0.69
N TYR A 47 -1.47 -2.49 -0.19
CA TYR A 47 -0.23 -3.05 0.33
C TYR A 47 -0.44 -3.82 1.64
N ALA A 48 -1.33 -3.34 2.52
CA ALA A 48 -1.72 -4.08 3.73
C ALA A 48 -2.38 -5.43 3.37
N ALA A 49 -3.30 -5.45 2.41
CA ALA A 49 -3.92 -6.68 1.92
C ALA A 49 -2.89 -7.66 1.33
N PHE A 50 -1.88 -7.16 0.60
CA PHE A 50 -0.76 -7.95 0.13
C PHE A 50 0.06 -8.54 1.29
N LYS A 51 0.43 -7.75 2.30
CA LYS A 51 1.16 -8.23 3.50
C LYS A 51 0.38 -9.34 4.22
N HIS A 52 -0.93 -9.18 4.35
CA HIS A 52 -1.81 -10.21 4.91
C HIS A 52 -1.80 -11.50 4.08
N ASP A 53 -1.94 -11.40 2.76
CA ASP A 53 -1.88 -12.56 1.85
C ASP A 53 -0.54 -13.29 1.92
N GLN A 54 0.59 -12.56 1.94
CA GLN A 54 1.93 -13.14 2.10
C GLN A 54 2.09 -13.87 3.44
N THR A 55 1.54 -13.30 4.51
CA THR A 55 1.56 -13.92 5.83
C THR A 55 0.74 -15.22 5.82
N SER A 56 -0.47 -15.21 5.24
CA SER A 56 -1.31 -16.40 5.12
C SER A 56 -0.67 -17.50 4.27
N ARG A 57 0.01 -17.15 3.18
CA ARG A 57 0.79 -18.12 2.37
C ARG A 57 1.96 -18.73 3.14
N SER A 58 2.53 -18.00 4.09
CA SER A 58 3.62 -18.48 4.94
C SER A 58 3.11 -19.41 6.05
N THR A 59 1.85 -19.28 6.46
CA THR A 59 1.24 -20.11 7.51
C THR A 59 0.63 -21.42 7.00
N GLU A 60 0.46 -21.59 5.70
CA GLU A 60 -0.09 -22.81 5.07
C GLU A 60 1.01 -23.75 4.51
N SER A 61 2.22 -23.67 5.05
CA SER A 61 3.22 -24.75 4.91
C SER A 61 3.43 -25.40 6.27
N LYS A 62 2.57 -26.35 6.62
CA LYS A 62 2.80 -27.27 7.73
C LYS A 62 2.21 -28.64 7.46
#